data_AF-A0A4U9WAK8-F1
#
_entry.id   AF-A0A4U9WAK8-F1
#
_cell.length_a   1.000
_cell.length_b   1.000
_cell.length_c   1.000
_cell.angle_alpha   90.00
_cell.angle_beta   90.00
_cell.angle_gamma   90.00
#
_symmetry.space_group_name_H-M   'P 1'
#
loop_
_entity.id
_entity.type
_entity.pdbx_description
1 polymer ?
#
loop_
_entity_poly.entity_id
_entity_poly.type
_entity_poly.pdbx_seq_one_letter_code
_entity_poly.pdbx_strand_id
1 'polypeptide(L)'
;MPLLLRGVHVADKSASKTEERMAIAMAAEVAIESINKMEERLVADTEENLDPQVLKEVSSRVTGMLRRRIASKDDIENALALENLERRFRLTALRAERGELYHLRATQKISNETLQKLLARSRSAGSLAG
;
A
#
# COMPACT_ATOMS: atom_id res chain seq x y z
N MET A 1 -13.31 47.70 36.10
CA MET A 1 -13.34 46.41 35.38
C MET A 1 -14.57 46.37 34.49
N PRO A 2 -14.45 46.09 33.17
CA PRO A 2 -15.59 45.68 32.36
C PRO A 2 -15.53 44.19 32.02
N LEU A 3 -16.60 43.47 32.37
CA LEU A 3 -16.98 42.17 31.82
C LEU A 3 -17.78 42.40 30.55
N LEU A 4 -17.37 41.86 29.40
CA LEU A 4 -18.29 41.44 28.32
C LEU A 4 -17.59 40.46 27.36
N LEU A 5 -17.55 39.18 27.73
CA LEU A 5 -17.52 38.04 26.78
C LEU A 5 -18.34 36.89 27.36
N ARG A 6 -19.63 37.14 27.65
CA ARG A 6 -20.58 36.11 28.04
C ARG A 6 -21.44 35.80 26.80
N GLY A 7 -21.05 34.78 26.03
CA GLY A 7 -21.87 34.30 24.92
C GLY A 7 -21.14 33.88 23.65
N VAL A 8 -19.81 33.97 23.56
CA VAL A 8 -19.11 33.22 22.50
C VAL A 8 -19.09 31.78 22.94
N HIS A 9 -20.13 31.02 22.60
CA HIS A 9 -19.96 29.62 22.29
C HIS A 9 -18.87 29.58 21.22
N VAL A 10 -17.62 29.39 21.64
CA VAL A 10 -16.59 28.88 20.76
C VAL A 10 -17.14 27.53 20.36
N ALA A 11 -17.89 27.50 19.25
CA ALA A 11 -18.38 26.28 18.65
C ALA A 11 -17.21 25.32 18.66
N ASP A 12 -17.42 24.17 19.30
CA ASP A 12 -16.33 23.29 19.66
C ASP A 12 -15.60 22.88 18.38
N LYS A 13 -14.47 23.54 18.13
CA LYS A 13 -13.71 23.39 16.87
C LYS A 13 -13.25 21.95 16.69
N SER A 14 -13.21 21.18 17.77
CA SER A 14 -12.93 19.75 17.75
C SER A 14 -14.12 18.94 17.19
N ALA A 15 -15.34 19.21 17.66
CA ALA A 15 -16.57 18.59 17.18
C ALA A 15 -16.81 18.84 15.68
N SER A 16 -16.62 20.09 15.23
CA SER A 16 -16.75 20.44 13.81
C SER A 16 -15.72 19.72 12.92
N LYS A 17 -14.48 19.54 13.40
CA LYS A 17 -13.44 18.78 12.68
C LYS A 17 -13.73 17.28 12.65
N THR A 18 -14.33 16.72 13.69
CA THR A 18 -14.72 15.31 13.70
C THR A 18 -15.87 15.04 12.75
N GLU A 19 -16.86 15.94 12.68
CA GLU A 19 -17.96 15.87 11.72
C GLU A 19 -17.46 15.97 10.28
N GLU A 20 -16.56 16.92 10.00
CA GLU A 20 -15.94 17.08 8.68
C GLU A 20 -15.15 15.82 8.27
N ARG A 21 -14.34 15.26 9.16
CA ARG A 21 -13.58 14.01 8.88
C ARG A 21 -14.51 12.84 8.61
N MET A 22 -15.58 12.69 9.40
CA MET A 22 -16.58 11.65 9.20
C MET A 22 -17.28 11.82 7.84
N ALA A 23 -17.67 13.04 7.47
CA ALA A 23 -18.28 13.33 6.18
C ALA A 23 -17.35 13.00 5.00
N ILE A 24 -16.07 13.36 5.10
CA ILE A 24 -15.05 13.03 4.08
C ILE A 24 -14.86 11.51 3.99
N ALA A 25 -14.83 10.81 5.13
CA ALA A 25 -14.70 9.36 5.19
C ALA A 25 -15.83 8.66 4.44
N MET A 26 -17.08 8.97 4.81
CA MET A 26 -18.27 8.40 4.17
C MET A 26 -18.31 8.73 2.67
N ALA A 27 -17.99 9.98 2.28
CA ALA A 27 -17.99 10.37 0.88
C ALA A 27 -16.93 9.62 0.06
N ALA A 28 -15.73 9.41 0.61
CA ALA A 28 -14.68 8.67 -0.07
C ALA A 28 -15.01 7.18 -0.18
N GLU A 29 -15.63 6.57 0.84
CA GLU A 29 -16.07 5.17 0.79
C GLU A 29 -17.11 4.95 -0.30
N VAL A 30 -18.13 5.79 -0.37
CA VAL A 30 -19.16 5.73 -1.43
C VAL A 30 -18.54 5.94 -2.82
N ALA A 31 -17.57 6.86 -2.94
CA ALA A 31 -16.86 7.09 -4.20
C ALA A 31 -15.99 5.90 -4.62
N ILE A 32 -15.36 5.20 -3.69
CA ILE A 32 -14.59 3.97 -3.97
C ILE A 32 -15.54 2.87 -4.45
N GLU A 33 -16.67 2.68 -3.79
CA GLU A 33 -17.66 1.68 -4.19
C GLU A 33 -18.22 1.97 -5.59
N SER A 34 -18.47 3.23 -5.92
CA SER A 34 -18.97 3.61 -7.25
C SER A 34 -17.93 3.37 -8.35
N ILE A 35 -16.65 3.63 -8.09
CA ILE A 35 -15.55 3.31 -9.03
C ILE A 35 -15.45 1.80 -9.25
N ASN A 36 -15.55 0.99 -8.19
CA ASN A 36 -15.49 -0.47 -8.33
C ASN A 36 -16.66 -1.00 -9.17
N LYS A 37 -17.88 -0.51 -8.95
CA LYS A 37 -19.05 -0.88 -9.76
C LYS A 37 -18.92 -0.43 -11.21
N MET A 38 -18.32 0.74 -11.44
CA MET A 38 -18.04 1.22 -12.79
C MET A 38 -16.99 0.33 -13.47
N GLU A 39 -15.90 -0.02 -12.79
CA GLU A 39 -14.90 -0.97 -13.30
C GLU A 39 -15.55 -2.30 -13.70
N GLU A 40 -16.34 -2.91 -12.81
CA GLU A 40 -17.05 -4.17 -13.10
C GLU A 40 -17.96 -4.08 -14.32
N ARG A 41 -18.68 -2.97 -14.49
CA ARG A 41 -19.52 -2.72 -15.67
C ARG A 41 -18.70 -2.61 -16.94
N LEU A 42 -17.61 -1.86 -16.91
CA LEU A 42 -16.73 -1.64 -18.06
C LEU A 42 -15.96 -2.90 -18.46
N VAL A 43 -15.62 -3.78 -17.50
CA VAL A 43 -15.06 -5.11 -17.81
C VAL A 43 -16.12 -6.02 -18.47
N ALA A 44 -17.37 -5.93 -18.02
CA ALA A 44 -18.46 -6.74 -18.55
C ALA A 44 -19.01 -6.23 -19.89
N ASP A 45 -18.76 -4.96 -20.22
CA ASP A 45 -19.17 -4.36 -21.47
C ASP A 45 -18.21 -4.75 -22.60
N THR A 46 -18.70 -5.57 -23.53
CA THR A 46 -17.93 -6.05 -24.68
C THR A 46 -17.89 -5.06 -25.85
N GLU A 47 -18.66 -3.97 -25.81
CA GLU A 47 -18.69 -2.96 -26.89
C GLU A 47 -17.61 -1.89 -26.71
N GLU A 48 -17.34 -1.48 -25.47
CA GLU A 48 -16.17 -0.68 -25.12
C GLU A 48 -14.93 -1.58 -25.12
N ASN A 49 -14.27 -1.69 -26.27
CA ASN A 49 -13.04 -2.49 -26.46
C ASN A 49 -11.83 -1.89 -25.69
N LEU A 50 -11.97 -1.79 -24.37
CA LEU A 50 -10.99 -1.25 -23.42
C LEU A 50 -10.09 -2.38 -22.95
N ASP A 51 -8.78 -2.09 -22.85
CA ASP A 51 -7.83 -3.02 -22.24
C ASP A 51 -8.16 -3.19 -20.75
N PRO A 52 -8.53 -4.40 -20.28
CA PRO A 52 -8.86 -4.64 -18.88
C PRO A 52 -7.72 -4.29 -17.92
N GLN A 53 -6.46 -4.39 -18.39
CA GLN A 53 -5.30 -4.02 -17.60
C GLN A 53 -5.22 -2.51 -17.37
N VAL A 54 -5.49 -1.72 -18.41
CA VAL A 54 -5.53 -0.25 -18.32
C VAL A 54 -6.67 0.19 -17.42
N LEU A 55 -7.85 -0.42 -17.57
CA LEU A 55 -9.00 -0.15 -16.71
C LEU A 55 -8.67 -0.39 -15.24
N LYS A 56 -8.05 -1.54 -14.93
CA LYS A 56 -7.65 -1.90 -13.58
C LYS A 56 -6.62 -0.95 -12.98
N GLU A 57 -5.65 -0.53 -13.80
CA GLU A 57 -4.61 0.39 -13.35
C GLU A 57 -5.22 1.76 -12.99
N VAL A 58 -6.10 2.28 -13.85
CA VAL A 58 -6.76 3.57 -13.64
C VAL A 58 -7.67 3.52 -12.42
N SER A 59 -8.52 2.49 -12.28
CA SER A 59 -9.41 2.34 -11.13
C SER A 59 -8.62 2.22 -9.82
N SER A 60 -7.55 1.43 -9.81
CA SER A 60 -6.64 1.28 -8.66
C SER A 60 -6.01 2.61 -8.26
N ARG A 61 -5.55 3.41 -9.23
CA ARG A 61 -4.94 4.71 -8.97
C ARG A 61 -5.93 5.68 -8.33
N VAL A 62 -7.15 5.76 -8.84
CA VAL A 62 -8.19 6.66 -8.31
C VAL A 62 -8.66 6.21 -6.94
N THR A 63 -8.93 4.92 -6.75
CA THR A 63 -9.26 4.34 -5.45
C THR A 63 -8.15 4.57 -4.42
N GLY A 64 -6.88 4.42 -4.82
CA GLY A 64 -5.72 4.73 -3.99
C GLY A 64 -5.64 6.21 -3.57
N MET A 65 -5.99 7.15 -4.47
CA MET A 65 -6.08 8.57 -4.13
C MET A 65 -7.17 8.85 -3.09
N LEU A 66 -8.35 8.22 -3.22
CA LEU A 66 -9.46 8.38 -2.28
C LEU A 66 -9.13 7.80 -0.91
N ARG A 67 -8.51 6.62 -0.85
CA ARG A 67 -8.06 6.01 0.41
C ARG A 67 -7.08 6.90 1.17
N ARG A 68 -6.17 7.60 0.48
CA ARG A 68 -5.25 8.55 1.12
C ARG A 68 -5.94 9.75 1.77
N ARG A 69 -7.15 10.14 1.34
CA ARG A 69 -7.92 11.24 1.97
C ARG A 69 -8.44 10.87 3.35
N ILE A 70 -8.64 9.58 3.59
CA ILE A 70 -9.28 9.06 4.80
C ILE A 70 -8.29 8.29 5.69
N ALA A 71 -7.08 8.02 5.18
CA ALA A 71 -6.00 7.44 5.95
C ALA A 71 -5.61 8.36 7.11
N SER A 72 -5.65 7.83 8.33
CA SER A 72 -5.15 8.51 9.50
C SER A 72 -3.62 8.54 9.50
N LYS A 73 -3.04 9.43 10.33
CA LYS A 73 -1.59 9.45 10.54
C LYS A 73 -1.09 8.09 11.06
N ASP A 74 -1.86 7.46 11.95
CA ASP A 74 -1.56 6.15 12.51
C ASP A 74 -1.60 5.07 11.41
N ASP A 75 -2.53 5.14 10.46
CA ASP A 75 -2.58 4.19 9.32
C ASP A 75 -1.32 4.28 8.45
N ILE A 76 -0.83 5.50 8.22
CA ILE A 76 0.39 5.74 7.43
C ILE A 76 1.62 5.23 8.20
N GLU A 77 1.73 5.56 9.49
CA GLU A 77 2.84 5.08 10.33
C GLU A 77 2.83 3.55 10.47
N ASN A 78 1.66 2.94 10.63
CA ASN A 78 1.49 1.49 10.65
C ASN A 78 1.89 0.85 9.31
N ALA A 79 1.48 1.43 8.17
CA ALA A 79 1.86 0.93 6.85
C ALA A 79 3.38 0.96 6.65
N LEU A 80 4.04 2.06 7.05
CA LEU A 80 5.49 2.18 7.01
C LEU A 80 6.18 1.19 7.95
N ALA A 81 5.64 0.97 9.14
CA ALA A 81 6.19 -0.01 10.08
C ALA A 81 6.09 -1.45 9.52
N LEU A 82 4.96 -1.78 8.89
CA LEU A 82 4.74 -3.08 8.25
C LEU A 82 5.68 -3.31 7.07
N GLU A 83 5.87 -2.30 6.21
CA GLU A 83 6.80 -2.36 5.07
C GLU A 83 8.25 -2.56 5.56
N ASN A 84 8.65 -1.83 6.60
CA ASN A 84 9.97 -2.00 7.21
C ASN A 84 10.15 -3.41 7.80
N LEU A 85 9.12 -3.96 8.44
CA LEU A 85 9.14 -5.32 8.95
C LEU A 85 9.27 -6.35 7.83
N GLU A 86 8.52 -6.18 6.74
CA GLU A 86 8.58 -7.05 5.56
C GLU A 86 9.98 -7.00 4.93
N ARG A 87 10.57 -5.81 4.77
CA ARG A 87 11.94 -5.63 4.26
C ARG A 87 12.96 -6.40 5.11
N ARG A 88 12.81 -6.37 6.44
CA ARG A 88 13.67 -7.13 7.37
C ARG A 88 13.49 -8.64 7.23
N PHE A 89 12.26 -9.11 7.06
CA PHE A 89 11.97 -10.54 6.86
C PHE A 89 12.57 -11.04 5.54
N ARG A 90 12.34 -10.31 4.44
CA ARG A 90 12.92 -10.62 3.13
C ARG A 90 14.45 -10.68 3.18
N LEU A 91 15.08 -9.73 3.85
CA LEU A 91 16.54 -9.72 4.01
C LEU A 91 17.04 -10.92 4.82
N THR A 92 16.30 -11.33 5.85
CA THR A 92 16.63 -12.50 6.67
C THR A 92 16.51 -13.79 5.86
N ALA A 93 15.43 -13.94 5.09
CA ALA A 93 15.23 -15.07 4.18
C ALA A 93 16.36 -15.16 3.14
N LEU A 94 16.70 -14.02 2.49
CA LEU A 94 17.78 -13.98 1.50
C LEU A 94 19.14 -14.35 2.10
N ARG A 95 19.42 -13.95 3.34
CA ARG A 95 20.64 -14.37 4.04
C ARG A 95 20.67 -15.87 4.30
N ALA A 96 19.55 -16.44 4.76
CA ALA A 96 19.43 -17.87 5.01
C ALA A 96 19.59 -18.69 3.73
N GLU A 97 18.90 -18.32 2.65
CA GLU A 97 19.03 -18.95 1.33
C GLU A 97 20.48 -18.95 0.85
N ARG A 98 21.16 -17.81 0.94
CA ARG A 98 22.57 -17.69 0.52
C ARG A 98 23.49 -18.55 1.39
N GLY A 99 23.25 -18.60 2.70
CA GLY A 99 23.97 -19.47 3.61
C GLY A 99 23.88 -20.94 3.19
N GLU A 100 22.67 -21.41 2.87
CA GLU A 100 22.46 -22.78 2.42
C GLU A 100 23.15 -23.05 1.07
N LEU A 101 23.08 -22.12 0.11
CA LEU A 101 23.79 -22.27 -1.16
C LEU A 101 25.31 -22.41 -0.97
N TYR A 102 25.92 -21.63 -0.06
CA TYR A 102 27.33 -21.79 0.27
C TYR A 102 27.61 -23.14 0.95
N HIS A 103 26.74 -23.59 1.85
CA HIS A 103 26.85 -24.89 2.48
C HIS A 103 26.78 -26.06 1.46
N LEU A 104 25.84 -26.02 0.52
CA LEU A 104 25.73 -26.99 -0.57
C LEU A 104 27.00 -27.00 -1.45
N ARG A 105 27.61 -25.83 -1.69
CA ARG A 105 28.87 -25.74 -2.43
C ARG A 105 30.05 -26.32 -1.64
N ALA A 106 30.13 -26.05 -0.34
CA ALA A 106 31.19 -26.55 0.53
C ALA A 106 31.12 -28.08 0.67
N THR A 107 29.92 -28.62 0.72
CA THR A 107 29.65 -30.07 0.76
C THR A 107 29.63 -30.74 -0.61
N GLN A 108 30.10 -30.04 -1.66
CA GLN A 108 30.22 -30.54 -3.03
C GLN A 108 28.92 -31.02 -3.68
N LYS A 109 27.75 -30.65 -3.14
CA LYS A 109 26.44 -31.00 -3.70
C LYS A 109 26.09 -30.18 -4.95
N ILE A 110 26.68 -28.99 -5.08
CA ILE A 110 26.53 -28.14 -6.27
C ILE A 110 27.88 -27.65 -6.78
N SER A 111 27.96 -27.41 -8.09
CA SER A 111 29.15 -26.83 -8.72
C SER A 111 29.27 -25.33 -8.42
N ASN A 112 30.47 -24.78 -8.64
CA ASN A 112 30.69 -23.34 -8.52
C ASN A 112 29.86 -22.53 -9.54
N GLU A 113 29.70 -23.07 -10.75
CA GLU A 113 28.88 -22.44 -11.79
C GLU A 113 27.41 -22.36 -11.36
N THR A 114 26.86 -23.44 -10.82
CA THR A 114 25.50 -23.49 -10.29
C THR A 114 25.31 -22.50 -9.15
N LEU A 115 26.27 -22.40 -8.23
CA LEU A 115 26.25 -21.40 -7.15
C LEU A 115 26.15 -19.98 -7.72
N GLN A 116 27.01 -19.61 -8.68
CA GLN A 116 27.01 -18.26 -9.25
C GLN A 116 25.71 -17.92 -9.97
N LYS A 117 25.14 -18.89 -10.72
CA LYS A 117 23.83 -18.74 -11.38
C LYS A 117 22.71 -18.48 -10.36
N LEU A 118 22.65 -19.25 -9.26
CA LEU A 118 21.62 -19.09 -8.24
C LEU A 118 21.78 -17.80 -7.44
N LEU A 119 23.02 -17.41 -7.10
CA LEU A 119 23.28 -16.11 -6.45
C LEU A 119 22.90 -14.94 -7.35
N ALA A 120 23.11 -15.02 -8.66
CA ALA A 120 22.69 -13.99 -9.61
C ALA A 120 21.17 -13.81 -9.63
N ARG A 121 20.40 -14.91 -9.63
CA ARG A 121 18.92 -14.88 -9.53
C ARG A 121 18.43 -14.25 -8.22
N SER A 122 19.12 -14.50 -7.10
CA SER A 122 18.75 -13.89 -5.81
C SER A 122 18.92 -12.36 -5.80
N ARG A 123 19.83 -11.81 -6.63
CA ARG A 123 20.04 -10.35 -6.76
C ARG A 123 18.92 -9.66 -7.53
N SER A 124 18.43 -10.27 -8.61
CA SER A 124 17.31 -9.69 -9.39
C SER A 124 16.00 -9.69 -8.61
N ALA A 125 15.78 -10.70 -7.74
CA ALA A 125 14.62 -10.72 -6.85
C ALA A 125 14.68 -9.63 -5.75
N GLY A 126 15.87 -9.27 -5.28
CA GLY A 126 16.05 -8.19 -4.30
C GLY A 126 15.91 -6.78 -4.89
N SER A 127 16.16 -6.60 -6.19
CA SER A 127 16.11 -5.29 -6.87
C SER A 127 14.69 -4.80 -7.20
N LEU A 128 13.69 -5.69 -7.23
CA LEU A 128 12.29 -5.33 -7.47
C LEU A 128 11.55 -4.88 -6.19
N ALA A 129 12.26 -4.83 -5.05
CA ALA A 129 11.75 -4.45 -3.73
C ALA A 129 12.42 -3.16 -3.17
N GLY A 130 13.14 -2.42 -4.02
CA GLY A 130 13.84 -1.17 -3.70
C GLY A 130 12.98 0.04 -3.98
#